data_AF-A0A1X0RSG2-F1
#
_entry.id   AF-A0A1X0RSG2-F1
#
_cell.length_a   1.000
_cell.length_b   1.000
_cell.length_c   1.000
_cell.angle_alpha   90.00
_cell.angle_beta   90.00
_cell.angle_gamma   90.00
#
_symmetry.space_group_name_H-M   'P 1'
#
loop_
_entity.id
_entity.type
_entity.pdbx_description
1 polymer ?
#
loop_
_entity_poly.entity_id
_entity_poly.type
_entity_poly.pdbx_seq_one_letter_code
_entity_poly.pdbx_strand_id
1 'polypeptide(L)'
;MIKALKNLMWKSSSQMLTQKMLHFHQEFSVHTDFMAHFTQKYLIDDKFMHWSAAYQLQMFINMETNNYIESWHNQLKTNYLQRKRNRRLDHLIFVLVKDVYIDFMHNTARMTANIGRMSTETRKARKRMIAAEEINELSLQDMVQKVYIEEEVCYIVKSFMTEVAYDISTEQGMMTACNCIDFQRNKRACKHMYLTYRFDKNCVVYSQGRLSRQ
;
A
#
# COMPACT_ATOMS: atom_id res chain seq x y z
N MET A 1 -27.38 13.22 -8.53
CA MET A 1 -26.28 13.75 -7.70
C MET A 1 -25.50 12.67 -6.92
N ILE A 2 -26.05 11.96 -5.93
CA ILE A 2 -25.29 11.00 -5.08
C ILE A 2 -24.57 9.90 -5.89
N LYS A 3 -25.25 9.31 -6.89
CA LYS A 3 -24.64 8.29 -7.78
C LYS A 3 -23.47 8.86 -8.61
N ALA A 4 -23.59 10.11 -9.06
CA ALA A 4 -22.54 10.80 -9.80
C ALA A 4 -21.35 11.15 -8.89
N LEU A 5 -21.60 11.58 -7.65
CA LEU A 5 -20.57 11.83 -6.65
C LEU A 5 -19.81 10.55 -6.29
N LYS A 6 -20.50 9.42 -6.09
CA LYS A 6 -19.84 8.13 -5.91
C LYS A 6 -18.97 7.78 -7.12
N ASN A 7 -19.51 7.89 -8.34
CA ASN A 7 -18.74 7.62 -9.55
C ASN A 7 -17.46 8.47 -9.64
N LEU A 8 -17.54 9.73 -9.21
CA LEU A 8 -16.42 10.66 -9.14
C LEU A 8 -15.37 10.22 -8.11
N MET A 9 -15.78 9.91 -6.88
CA MET A 9 -14.88 9.54 -5.77
C MET A 9 -14.03 8.31 -6.09
N TRP A 10 -14.60 7.32 -6.78
CA TRP A 10 -13.98 6.01 -6.99
C TRP A 10 -13.16 5.88 -8.28
N LYS A 11 -12.78 6.99 -8.94
CA LYS A 11 -11.89 6.91 -10.11
C LYS A 11 -10.47 6.58 -9.68
N SER A 12 -9.87 5.58 -10.33
CA SER A 12 -8.51 5.09 -10.04
C SER A 12 -7.41 5.87 -10.75
N SER A 13 -7.74 6.65 -11.78
CA SER A 13 -6.80 7.47 -12.55
C SER A 13 -7.04 8.95 -12.27
N SER A 14 -5.96 9.71 -12.03
CA SER A 14 -5.99 11.16 -11.85
C SER A 14 -6.55 11.89 -13.08
N GLN A 15 -6.16 11.47 -14.27
CA GLN A 15 -6.67 12.03 -15.54
C GLN A 15 -8.18 11.82 -15.68
N MET A 16 -8.67 10.61 -15.37
CA MET A 16 -10.12 10.33 -15.41
C MET A 16 -10.89 11.07 -14.32
N LEU A 17 -10.29 11.30 -13.15
CA LEU A 17 -10.88 12.10 -12.09
C LEU A 17 -11.08 13.53 -12.57
N THR A 18 -10.05 14.19 -13.10
CA THR A 18 -10.13 15.59 -13.57
C THR A 18 -11.20 15.76 -14.65
N GLN A 19 -11.25 14.84 -15.62
CA GLN A 19 -12.30 14.85 -16.66
C GLN A 19 -13.70 14.70 -16.06
N LYS A 20 -13.88 13.80 -15.09
CA LYS A 20 -15.17 13.60 -14.43
C LYS A 20 -15.54 14.73 -13.49
N MET A 21 -14.58 15.41 -12.88
CA MET A 21 -14.82 16.62 -12.08
C MET A 21 -15.35 17.76 -12.95
N LEU A 22 -14.77 17.95 -14.14
CA LEU A 22 -15.25 18.95 -15.10
C LEU A 22 -16.68 18.64 -15.56
N HIS A 23 -16.95 17.39 -15.94
CA HIS A 23 -18.30 16.96 -16.31
C HIS A 23 -19.30 17.13 -15.17
N PHE A 24 -18.92 16.78 -13.93
CA PHE A 24 -19.77 16.94 -12.75
C PHE A 24 -20.09 18.42 -12.49
N HIS A 25 -19.11 19.30 -12.67
CA HIS A 25 -19.32 20.74 -12.53
C HIS A 25 -20.28 21.30 -13.59
N GLN A 26 -20.21 20.81 -14.83
CA GLN A 26 -21.13 21.21 -15.89
C GLN A 26 -22.55 20.69 -15.63
N GLU A 27 -22.68 19.41 -15.30
CA GLU A 27 -23.95 18.70 -15.07
C GLU A 27 -24.74 19.30 -13.89
N PHE A 28 -24.07 19.70 -12.82
CA PHE A 28 -24.71 20.23 -11.60
C PHE A 28 -24.57 21.75 -11.45
N SER A 29 -24.17 22.46 -12.52
CA SER A 29 -23.99 23.93 -12.51
C SER A 29 -25.24 24.71 -12.11
N VAL A 30 -26.42 24.16 -12.39
CA VAL A 30 -27.74 24.72 -12.02
C VAL A 30 -27.93 24.78 -10.49
N HIS A 31 -27.21 23.96 -9.72
CA HIS A 31 -27.28 23.94 -8.25
C HIS A 31 -26.17 24.81 -7.63
N THR A 32 -26.29 26.13 -7.80
CA THR A 32 -25.27 27.12 -7.42
C THR A 32 -24.81 27.03 -5.97
N ASP A 33 -25.73 26.93 -5.01
CA ASP A 33 -25.40 26.88 -3.57
C ASP A 33 -24.63 25.61 -3.20
N PHE A 34 -25.05 24.48 -3.76
CA PHE A 34 -24.36 23.21 -3.58
C PHE A 34 -22.95 23.27 -4.19
N MET A 35 -22.82 23.79 -5.41
CA MET A 35 -21.53 23.87 -6.10
C MET A 35 -20.57 24.84 -5.41
N ALA A 36 -21.07 25.96 -4.88
CA ALA A 36 -20.27 26.87 -4.06
C ALA A 36 -19.76 26.17 -2.79
N HIS A 37 -20.65 25.51 -2.03
CA HIS A 37 -20.26 24.77 -0.84
C HIS A 37 -19.29 23.61 -1.14
N PHE A 38 -19.58 22.83 -2.19
CA PHE A 38 -18.76 21.70 -2.61
C PHE A 38 -17.36 22.14 -3.00
N THR A 39 -17.25 23.19 -3.81
CA THR A 39 -15.96 23.77 -4.21
C THR A 39 -15.19 24.25 -2.99
N GLN A 40 -15.82 25.07 -2.15
CA GLN A 40 -15.15 25.69 -1.01
C GLN A 40 -14.66 24.69 0.04
N LYS A 41 -15.45 23.66 0.32
CA LYS A 41 -15.13 22.70 1.39
C LYS A 41 -14.35 21.48 0.92
N TYR A 42 -14.56 21.03 -0.32
CA TYR A 42 -14.06 19.72 -0.77
C TYR A 42 -13.05 19.79 -1.91
N LEU A 43 -12.98 20.90 -2.66
CA LEU A 43 -12.09 21.04 -3.82
C LEU A 43 -10.88 21.96 -3.59
N ILE A 44 -11.04 23.01 -2.77
CA ILE A 44 -9.97 23.96 -2.45
C ILE A 44 -8.77 23.28 -1.73
N ASP A 45 -7.56 23.80 -1.93
CA ASP A 45 -6.30 23.39 -1.28
C ASP A 45 -5.99 21.90 -1.42
N ASP A 46 -6.23 21.32 -2.60
CA ASP A 46 -5.98 19.89 -2.88
C ASP A 46 -6.72 18.93 -1.92
N LYS A 47 -7.77 19.40 -1.23
CA LYS A 47 -8.58 18.57 -0.32
C LYS A 47 -9.22 17.38 -1.04
N PHE A 48 -9.44 17.49 -2.35
CA PHE A 48 -9.93 16.38 -3.17
C PHE A 48 -8.99 15.19 -3.21
N MET A 49 -7.68 15.39 -3.02
CA MET A 49 -6.71 14.30 -2.93
C MET A 49 -6.90 13.42 -1.68
N HIS A 50 -7.63 13.90 -0.67
CA HIS A 50 -7.85 13.14 0.58
C HIS A 50 -9.03 12.18 0.49
N TRP A 51 -10.02 12.46 -0.38
CA TRP A 51 -11.23 11.65 -0.51
C TRP A 51 -11.35 10.92 -1.85
N SER A 52 -10.54 11.27 -2.85
CA SER A 52 -10.56 10.60 -4.16
C SER A 52 -9.65 9.38 -4.20
N ALA A 53 -10.16 8.30 -4.81
CA ALA A 53 -9.43 7.04 -4.93
C ALA A 53 -8.16 7.17 -5.78
N ALA A 54 -8.16 8.06 -6.78
CA ALA A 54 -7.03 8.29 -7.68
C ALA A 54 -5.74 8.72 -6.96
N TYR A 55 -5.88 9.40 -5.81
CA TYR A 55 -4.75 9.92 -5.04
C TYR A 55 -4.45 9.10 -3.77
N GLN A 56 -5.35 8.18 -3.41
CA GLN A 56 -5.28 7.35 -2.20
C GLN A 56 -5.38 5.86 -2.54
N LEU A 57 -4.76 5.44 -3.66
CA LEU A 57 -4.80 4.07 -4.18
C LEU A 57 -4.57 3.02 -3.07
N GLN A 58 -3.54 3.18 -2.25
CA GLN A 58 -3.22 2.22 -1.19
C GLN A 58 -4.29 2.12 -0.09
N MET A 59 -5.02 3.20 0.18
CA MET A 59 -6.10 3.21 1.17
C MET A 59 -7.37 2.57 0.60
N PHE A 60 -7.71 2.86 -0.67
CA PHE A 60 -8.97 2.43 -1.27
C PHE A 60 -8.96 1.01 -1.86
N ILE A 61 -7.80 0.43 -2.20
CA ILE A 61 -7.71 -0.93 -2.79
C ILE A 61 -8.37 -2.02 -1.92
N ASN A 62 -8.38 -1.87 -0.59
CA ASN A 62 -8.91 -2.87 0.33
C ASN A 62 -10.15 -2.42 1.13
N MET A 63 -10.52 -1.13 1.03
CA MET A 63 -11.66 -0.57 1.76
C MET A 63 -13.02 -1.04 1.21
N GLU A 64 -13.09 -1.54 -0.02
CA GLU A 64 -14.32 -2.06 -0.61
C GLU A 64 -14.72 -3.45 -0.09
N THR A 65 -13.87 -4.10 0.71
CA THR A 65 -14.22 -5.41 1.27
C THR A 65 -15.12 -5.22 2.50
N ASN A 66 -16.34 -5.78 2.44
CA ASN A 66 -17.29 -5.78 3.55
C ASN A 66 -16.62 -6.20 4.88
N ASN A 67 -15.73 -7.19 4.81
CA ASN A 67 -14.97 -7.71 5.93
C ASN A 67 -14.08 -6.64 6.62
N TYR A 68 -13.46 -5.74 5.85
CA TYR A 68 -12.60 -4.70 6.41
C TYR A 68 -13.42 -3.65 7.15
N ILE A 69 -14.51 -3.18 6.52
CA ILE A 69 -15.43 -2.21 7.13
C ILE A 69 -16.07 -2.80 8.40
N GLU A 70 -16.55 -4.05 8.33
CA GLU A 70 -17.14 -4.74 9.48
C GLU A 70 -16.13 -4.97 10.60
N SER A 71 -14.90 -5.39 10.27
CA SER A 71 -13.83 -5.56 11.26
C SER A 71 -13.51 -4.25 11.97
N TRP A 72 -13.36 -3.15 11.22
CA TRP A 72 -13.08 -1.84 11.80
C TRP A 72 -14.27 -1.34 12.63
N HIS A 73 -15.51 -1.50 12.15
CA HIS A 73 -16.70 -1.15 12.90
C HIS A 73 -16.84 -1.95 14.20
N ASN A 74 -16.44 -3.22 14.20
CA ASN A 74 -16.39 -4.05 15.42
C ASN A 74 -15.31 -3.56 16.40
N GLN A 75 -14.17 -3.09 15.91
CA GLN A 75 -13.14 -2.46 16.75
C GLN A 75 -13.64 -1.14 17.35
N LEU A 76 -14.28 -0.28 16.53
CA LEU A 76 -14.90 0.96 16.98
C LEU A 76 -15.92 0.70 18.09
N LYS A 77 -16.84 -0.24 17.85
CA LYS A 77 -17.84 -0.65 18.84
C LYS A 77 -17.20 -1.19 20.11
N THR A 78 -16.23 -2.09 19.99
CA THR A 78 -15.71 -2.83 21.15
C THR A 78 -14.74 -1.99 21.99
N ASN A 79 -13.77 -1.34 21.34
CA ASN A 79 -12.65 -0.71 22.02
C ASN A 79 -12.97 0.73 22.45
N TYR A 80 -13.73 1.46 21.63
CA TYR A 80 -13.98 2.88 21.86
C TYR A 80 -15.38 3.12 22.43
N LEU A 81 -16.41 2.50 21.86
CA LEU A 81 -17.80 2.67 22.32
C LEU A 81 -18.21 1.69 23.42
N GLN A 82 -17.34 0.75 23.81
CA GLN A 82 -17.62 -0.26 24.86
C GLN A 82 -18.93 -1.04 24.63
N ARG A 83 -19.23 -1.34 23.36
CA ARG A 83 -20.47 -1.96 22.86
C ARG A 83 -21.76 -1.20 23.17
N LYS A 84 -21.67 0.03 23.67
CA LYS A 84 -22.84 0.88 23.86
C LYS A 84 -23.34 1.36 22.49
N ARG A 85 -24.66 1.42 22.35
CA ARG A 85 -25.29 1.95 21.14
C ARG A 85 -24.94 3.43 21.02
N ASN A 86 -24.41 3.83 19.86
CA ASN A 86 -24.26 5.24 19.57
C ASN A 86 -25.64 5.91 19.44
N ARG A 87 -25.91 6.92 20.25
CA ARG A 87 -27.19 7.64 20.27
C ARG A 87 -27.14 9.01 19.61
N ARG A 88 -25.94 9.60 19.46
CA ARG A 88 -25.79 10.93 18.88
C ARG A 88 -24.55 11.01 18.00
N LEU A 89 -24.69 11.69 16.87
CA LEU A 89 -23.62 11.82 15.88
C LEU A 89 -22.42 12.63 16.40
N ASP A 90 -22.69 13.70 17.16
CA ASP A 90 -21.67 14.57 17.74
C ASP A 90 -20.73 13.83 18.70
N HIS A 91 -21.28 12.94 19.53
CA HIS A 91 -20.46 12.08 20.41
C HIS A 91 -19.56 11.14 19.62
N LEU A 92 -20.07 10.56 18.53
CA LEU A 92 -19.25 9.71 17.66
C LEU A 92 -18.12 10.51 17.00
N ILE A 93 -18.40 11.72 16.50
CA ILE A 93 -17.38 12.60 15.93
C ILE A 93 -16.32 12.93 16.98
N PHE A 94 -16.73 13.23 18.21
CA PHE A 94 -15.81 13.48 19.32
C PHE A 94 -14.88 12.28 19.55
N VAL A 95 -15.41 11.06 19.67
CA VAL A 95 -14.62 9.83 19.87
C VAL A 95 -13.66 9.57 18.70
N LEU A 96 -14.12 9.77 17.46
CA LEU A 96 -13.28 9.58 16.28
C LEU A 96 -12.09 10.54 16.27
N VAL A 97 -12.31 11.81 16.63
CA VAL A 97 -11.28 12.85 16.58
C VAL A 97 -10.36 12.81 17.80
N LYS A 98 -10.90 12.57 18.99
CA LYS A 98 -10.13 12.66 20.25
C LYS A 98 -9.47 11.37 20.66
N ASP A 99 -10.09 10.22 20.36
CA ASP A 99 -9.57 8.94 20.81
C ASP A 99 -8.99 8.16 19.62
N VAL A 100 -9.80 7.89 18.60
CA VAL A 100 -9.40 7.01 17.48
C VAL A 100 -8.25 7.59 16.68
N TYR A 101 -8.31 8.88 16.35
CA TYR A 101 -7.25 9.54 15.57
C TYR A 101 -5.91 9.54 16.33
N ILE A 102 -5.93 9.84 17.64
CA ILE A 102 -4.71 9.85 18.45
C ILE A 102 -4.10 8.44 18.52
N ASP A 103 -4.92 7.42 18.79
CA ASP A 103 -4.49 6.03 18.80
C ASP A 103 -3.92 5.59 17.45
N PHE A 104 -4.56 6.00 16.35
CA PHE A 104 -4.08 5.73 15.00
C PHE A 104 -2.70 6.35 14.76
N MET A 105 -2.50 7.61 15.15
CA MET A 105 -1.22 8.29 15.03
C MET A 105 -0.14 7.63 15.89
N HIS A 106 -0.45 7.29 17.15
CA HIS A 106 0.47 6.55 18.01
C HIS A 106 0.82 5.18 17.47
N ASN A 107 -0.17 4.42 16.96
CA ASN A 107 0.09 3.12 16.35
C ASN A 107 0.95 3.25 15.09
N THR A 108 0.72 4.28 14.27
CA THR A 108 1.53 4.56 13.08
C THR A 108 2.96 4.90 13.45
N ALA A 109 3.16 5.76 14.47
CA ALA A 109 4.48 6.09 14.98
C ALA A 109 5.20 4.87 15.55
N ARG A 110 4.51 4.05 16.38
CA ARG A 110 5.05 2.81 16.93
C ARG A 110 5.46 1.82 15.83
N MET A 111 4.62 1.65 14.81
CA MET A 111 4.89 0.78 13.68
C MET A 111 6.09 1.27 12.87
N THR A 112 6.21 2.58 12.65
CA THR A 112 7.35 3.20 11.94
C THR A 112 8.64 3.04 12.73
N ALA A 113 8.58 3.15 14.05
CA ALA A 113 9.71 2.92 14.96
C ALA A 113 10.01 1.42 15.22
N ASN A 114 9.26 0.48 14.62
CA ASN A 114 9.34 -0.96 14.88
C ASN A 114 9.17 -1.35 16.37
N ILE A 115 8.38 -0.58 17.14
CA ILE A 115 8.17 -0.80 18.57
C ILE A 115 6.91 -1.65 18.82
N GLY A 116 7.09 -2.79 19.47
CA GLY A 116 6.01 -3.68 19.89
C GLY A 116 5.69 -4.77 18.86
N ARG A 117 4.41 -5.11 18.72
CA ARG A 117 3.99 -6.22 17.85
C ARG A 117 4.18 -5.84 16.38
N MET A 118 5.03 -6.57 15.68
CA MET A 118 5.18 -6.45 14.23
C MET A 118 3.84 -6.63 13.51
N SER A 119 3.58 -5.78 12.53
CA SER A 119 2.45 -5.99 11.61
C SER A 119 2.58 -7.34 10.92
N THR A 120 1.46 -7.86 10.43
CA THR A 120 1.43 -9.11 9.65
C THR A 120 2.38 -9.04 8.46
N GLU A 121 2.45 -7.89 7.79
CA GLU A 121 3.31 -7.71 6.62
C GLU A 121 4.78 -7.61 6.99
N THR A 122 5.14 -6.87 8.03
CA THR A 122 6.52 -6.83 8.54
C THR A 122 6.96 -8.22 8.99
N ARG A 123 6.06 -8.99 9.64
CA ARG A 123 6.34 -10.38 10.05
C ARG A 123 6.57 -11.28 8.85
N LYS A 124 5.76 -11.19 7.79
CA LYS A 124 5.96 -11.96 6.54
C LYS A 124 7.27 -11.60 5.86
N ALA A 125 7.59 -10.31 5.74
CA ALA A 125 8.86 -9.85 5.19
C ALA A 125 10.05 -10.40 5.99
N ARG A 126 9.99 -10.32 7.33
CA ARG A 126 11.01 -10.90 8.20
C ARG A 126 11.14 -12.41 8.04
N LYS A 127 10.04 -13.15 7.91
CA LYS A 127 10.07 -14.60 7.63
C LYS A 127 10.78 -14.90 6.30
N ARG A 128 10.51 -14.16 5.24
CA ARG A 128 11.19 -14.31 3.93
C ARG A 128 12.69 -14.04 4.06
N MET A 129 13.06 -13.02 4.83
CA MET A 129 14.46 -12.67 5.07
C MET A 129 15.18 -13.74 5.88
N ILE A 130 14.58 -14.24 6.98
CA ILE A 130 15.13 -15.35 7.77
C ILE A 130 15.33 -16.59 6.89
N ALA A 131 14.33 -16.94 6.07
CA ALA A 131 14.44 -18.09 5.16
C ALA A 131 15.54 -17.93 4.09
N ALA A 132 15.96 -16.71 3.78
CA ALA A 132 17.13 -16.43 2.96
C ALA A 132 18.43 -16.48 3.79
N GLU A 133 18.42 -15.99 5.04
CA GLU A 133 19.54 -16.03 6.00
C GLU A 133 19.93 -17.47 6.39
N GLU A 134 18.97 -18.38 6.45
CA GLU A 134 19.19 -19.81 6.74
C GLU A 134 20.03 -20.54 5.67
N ILE A 135 20.16 -19.97 4.46
CA ILE A 135 21.01 -20.53 3.42
C ILE A 135 22.47 -20.23 3.75
N ASN A 136 23.29 -21.28 3.87
CA ASN A 136 24.71 -21.13 4.16
C ASN A 136 25.47 -20.48 2.98
N GLU A 137 26.69 -20.00 3.25
CA GLU A 137 27.47 -19.23 2.27
C GLU A 137 27.90 -20.05 1.05
N LEU A 138 28.25 -21.33 1.23
CA LEU A 138 28.63 -22.21 0.12
C LEU A 138 27.46 -22.39 -0.85
N SER A 139 26.29 -22.73 -0.32
CA SER A 139 25.07 -22.85 -1.11
C SER A 139 24.65 -21.53 -1.74
N LEU A 140 24.90 -20.38 -1.08
CA LEU A 140 24.59 -19.07 -1.65
C LEU A 140 25.35 -18.83 -2.97
N GLN A 141 26.66 -19.10 -2.98
CA GLN A 141 27.51 -18.92 -4.16
C GLN A 141 27.10 -19.83 -5.32
N ASP A 142 26.63 -21.04 -5.02
CA ASP A 142 26.15 -21.98 -6.05
C ASP A 142 24.75 -21.63 -6.57
N MET A 143 23.90 -21.07 -5.70
CA MET A 143 22.51 -20.79 -6.02
C MET A 143 22.32 -19.49 -6.81
N VAL A 144 23.14 -18.48 -6.58
CA VAL A 144 22.95 -17.15 -7.17
C VAL A 144 24.01 -16.90 -8.24
N GLN A 145 23.54 -16.61 -9.45
CA GLN A 145 24.40 -16.25 -10.58
C GLN A 145 24.08 -14.82 -11.03
N LYS A 146 25.11 -13.97 -11.14
CA LYS A 146 25.02 -12.63 -11.72
C LYS A 146 25.23 -12.71 -13.24
N VAL A 147 24.34 -12.09 -14.00
CA VAL A 147 24.31 -12.09 -15.47
C VAL A 147 24.16 -10.66 -15.96
N TYR A 148 24.69 -10.36 -17.15
CA TYR A 148 24.51 -9.07 -17.81
C TYR A 148 23.67 -9.27 -19.06
N ILE A 149 22.55 -8.55 -19.17
CA ILE A 149 21.64 -8.58 -20.31
C ILE A 149 21.45 -7.14 -20.75
N GLU A 150 21.81 -6.82 -22.00
CA GLU A 150 21.66 -5.47 -22.56
C GLU A 150 22.27 -4.35 -21.66
N GLU A 151 23.48 -4.61 -21.13
CA GLU A 151 24.20 -3.73 -20.19
C GLU A 151 23.58 -3.58 -18.79
N GLU A 152 22.40 -4.16 -18.55
CA GLU A 152 21.77 -4.21 -17.22
C GLU A 152 22.13 -5.50 -16.47
N VAL A 153 22.18 -5.39 -15.14
CA VAL A 153 22.47 -6.53 -14.27
C VAL A 153 21.20 -7.33 -14.03
N CYS A 154 21.26 -8.64 -14.22
CA CYS A 154 20.22 -9.59 -13.86
C CYS A 154 20.79 -10.67 -12.94
N TYR A 155 19.92 -11.32 -12.17
CA TYR A 155 20.32 -12.44 -11.32
C TYR A 155 19.45 -13.66 -11.57
N ILE A 156 20.08 -14.82 -11.61
CA ILE A 156 19.41 -16.12 -11.67
C ILE A 156 19.61 -16.80 -10.32
N VAL A 157 18.51 -17.21 -9.69
CA VAL A 157 18.51 -17.89 -8.40
C VAL A 157 18.00 -19.31 -8.58
N LYS A 158 18.89 -20.31 -8.47
CA LYS A 158 18.56 -21.73 -8.56
C LYS A 158 17.99 -22.22 -7.24
N SER A 159 16.93 -23.02 -7.29
CA SER A 159 16.43 -23.73 -6.12
C SER A 159 17.31 -24.94 -5.81
N PHE A 160 17.55 -25.20 -4.52
CA PHE A 160 18.32 -26.37 -4.10
C PHE A 160 17.49 -27.66 -4.11
N MET A 161 16.17 -27.54 -3.90
CA MET A 161 15.27 -28.69 -3.78
C MET A 161 14.60 -29.07 -5.10
N THR A 162 14.66 -28.19 -6.10
CA THR A 162 13.94 -28.34 -7.36
C THR A 162 14.80 -27.81 -8.50
N GLU A 163 14.67 -28.37 -9.70
CA GLU A 163 15.39 -27.91 -10.91
C GLU A 163 14.86 -26.57 -11.47
N VAL A 164 14.19 -25.77 -10.65
CA VAL A 164 13.62 -24.47 -11.02
C VAL A 164 14.64 -23.37 -10.73
N ALA A 165 14.83 -22.48 -11.69
CA ALA A 165 15.58 -21.24 -11.53
C ALA A 165 14.62 -20.04 -11.58
N TYR A 166 14.96 -18.98 -10.84
CA TYR A 166 14.17 -17.77 -10.74
C TYR A 166 14.97 -16.57 -11.22
N ASP A 167 14.40 -15.82 -12.14
CA ASP A 167 15.03 -14.62 -12.70
C ASP A 167 14.63 -13.41 -11.89
N ILE A 168 15.62 -12.56 -11.61
CA ILE A 168 15.46 -11.27 -10.95
C ILE A 168 16.00 -10.20 -11.89
N SER A 169 15.10 -9.34 -12.35
CA SER A 169 15.44 -8.17 -13.13
C SER A 169 15.87 -7.03 -12.21
N THR A 170 16.85 -6.27 -12.64
CA THR A 170 17.22 -5.02 -11.96
C THR A 170 17.19 -3.84 -12.93
N GLU A 171 16.97 -2.65 -12.38
CA GLU A 171 17.06 -1.38 -13.07
C GLU A 171 17.87 -0.45 -12.18
N GLN A 172 18.96 0.14 -12.69
CA GLN A 172 19.81 1.07 -11.93
C GLN A 172 20.29 0.47 -10.59
N GLY A 173 20.56 -0.84 -10.57
CA GLY A 173 20.99 -1.57 -9.37
C GLY A 173 19.88 -1.92 -8.38
N MET A 174 18.62 -1.52 -8.62
CA MET A 174 17.47 -1.92 -7.80
C MET A 174 16.78 -3.13 -8.39
N MET A 175 16.51 -4.16 -7.58
CA MET A 175 15.71 -5.30 -8.04
C MET A 175 14.26 -4.86 -8.24
N THR A 176 13.73 -5.02 -9.46
CA THR A 176 12.39 -4.54 -9.84
C THR A 176 11.37 -5.66 -9.97
N ALA A 177 11.81 -6.86 -10.37
CA ALA A 177 10.92 -8.00 -10.57
C ALA A 177 11.57 -9.34 -10.18
N CYS A 178 10.74 -10.31 -9.82
CA CYS A 178 11.14 -11.71 -9.71
C CYS A 178 10.02 -12.59 -10.30
N ASN A 179 10.40 -13.60 -11.07
CA ASN A 179 9.43 -14.51 -11.71
C ASN A 179 8.77 -15.52 -10.74
N CYS A 180 9.14 -15.52 -9.45
CA CYS A 180 8.58 -16.46 -8.48
C CYS A 180 7.14 -16.13 -8.07
N ILE A 181 6.39 -17.16 -7.69
CA ILE A 181 4.97 -17.04 -7.34
C ILE A 181 4.71 -16.11 -6.14
N ASP A 182 5.63 -16.05 -5.18
CA ASP A 182 5.52 -15.17 -4.01
C ASP A 182 5.57 -13.69 -4.43
N PHE A 183 6.49 -13.33 -5.34
CA PHE A 183 6.58 -11.98 -5.88
C PHE A 183 5.39 -11.67 -6.78
N GLN A 184 5.01 -12.59 -7.69
CA GLN A 184 3.89 -12.38 -8.60
C GLN A 184 2.58 -12.10 -7.86
N ARG A 185 2.32 -12.82 -6.75
CA ARG A 185 1.10 -12.67 -5.93
C ARG A 185 1.13 -11.44 -5.04
N ASN A 186 2.26 -11.19 -4.35
CA ASN A 186 2.30 -10.18 -3.30
C ASN A 186 2.87 -8.85 -3.76
N LYS A 187 3.57 -8.81 -4.91
CA LYS A 187 4.31 -7.66 -5.44
C LYS A 187 5.24 -7.03 -4.39
N ARG A 188 5.85 -7.86 -3.55
CA ARG A 188 6.76 -7.48 -2.45
C ARG A 188 8.03 -8.30 -2.55
N ALA A 189 9.11 -7.81 -1.93
CA ALA A 189 10.39 -8.52 -1.89
C ALA A 189 10.20 -9.97 -1.42
N CYS A 190 10.62 -10.90 -2.27
CA CYS A 190 10.54 -12.34 -2.04
C CYS A 190 11.84 -12.87 -1.41
N LYS A 191 11.84 -14.15 -1.01
CA LYS A 191 13.05 -14.84 -0.51
C LYS A 191 14.24 -14.69 -1.46
N HIS A 192 14.03 -14.82 -2.77
CA HIS A 192 15.10 -14.75 -3.77
C HIS A 192 15.76 -13.37 -3.80
N MET A 193 14.98 -12.28 -3.71
CA MET A 193 15.53 -10.92 -3.66
C MET A 193 16.39 -10.69 -2.40
N TYR A 194 15.97 -11.20 -1.24
CA TYR A 194 16.80 -11.12 -0.03
C TYR A 194 18.07 -11.97 -0.15
N LEU A 195 17.99 -13.13 -0.81
CA LEU A 195 19.15 -13.98 -1.07
C LEU A 195 20.16 -13.31 -2.01
N THR A 196 19.69 -12.70 -3.11
CA THR A 196 20.53 -11.93 -4.03
C THR A 196 21.20 -10.75 -3.35
N TYR A 197 20.50 -10.05 -2.45
CA TYR A 197 21.11 -8.98 -1.65
C TYR A 197 22.17 -9.49 -0.66
N ARG A 198 22.11 -10.75 -0.24
CA ARG A 198 23.21 -11.36 0.52
C ARG A 198 24.43 -11.61 -0.37
N PHE A 199 24.20 -12.11 -1.59
CA PHE A 199 25.24 -12.41 -2.57
C PHE A 199 25.94 -11.15 -3.11
N ASP A 200 25.17 -10.12 -3.49
CA ASP A 200 25.70 -8.87 -4.04
C ASP A 200 25.16 -7.66 -3.24
N LYS A 201 26.03 -7.04 -2.44
CA LYS A 201 25.66 -5.89 -1.60
C LYS A 201 25.49 -4.59 -2.39
N ASN A 202 25.87 -4.57 -3.67
CA ASN A 202 25.71 -3.40 -4.52
C ASN A 202 24.27 -3.25 -5.04
N CYS A 203 23.45 -4.31 -4.98
CA CYS A 203 22.06 -4.23 -5.38
C CYS A 203 21.16 -3.74 -4.24
N VAL A 204 20.03 -3.14 -4.61
CA VAL A 204 19.01 -2.68 -3.66
C VAL A 204 17.82 -3.62 -3.73
N VAL A 205 17.41 -4.16 -2.57
CA VAL A 205 16.20 -4.97 -2.46
C VAL A 205 14.98 -4.16 -2.87
N TYR A 206 14.08 -4.78 -3.61
CA TYR A 206 12.79 -4.22 -3.98
C TYR A 206 12.09 -3.53 -2.80
N SER A 207 11.72 -2.26 -2.98
CA SER A 207 10.95 -1.47 -2.03
C SER A 207 9.78 -0.82 -2.78
N GLN A 208 8.55 -0.95 -2.26
CA GLN A 208 7.34 -0.40 -2.88
C GLN A 208 7.23 1.14 -2.78
N GLY A 209 8.34 1.88 -2.62
CA GLY A 209 8.31 3.23 -2.04
C GLY A 209 9.20 4.32 -2.65
N ARG A 210 9.77 4.16 -3.85
CA ARG A 210 10.64 5.22 -4.44
C ARG A 210 10.23 5.80 -5.79
N LEU A 211 9.12 5.37 -6.38
CA LEU A 211 8.71 5.86 -7.72
C LEU A 211 7.73 7.06 -7.71
N SER A 212 7.61 7.81 -6.61
CA SER A 212 6.74 9.00 -6.57
C SER A 212 7.21 10.07 -5.59
N ARG A 213 8.45 10.54 -5.77
CA ARG A 213 8.90 11.86 -5.33
C ARG A 213 9.82 12.44 -6.39
N GLN A 214 9.22 12.95 -7.44
CA GLN A 214 9.71 14.09 -8.22
C GLN A 214 8.53 15.06 -8.36
#